data_AF-A0A173MEX3-F1
#
_entry.id   AF-A0A173MEX3-F1
#
_cell.length_a   1.000
_cell.length_b   1.000
_cell.length_c   1.000
_cell.angle_alpha   90.00
_cell.angle_beta   90.00
_cell.angle_gamma   90.00
#
_symmetry.space_group_name_H-M   'P 1'
#
loop_
_entity.id
_entity.type
_entity.pdbx_description
1 polymer ?
#
loop_
_entity_poly.entity_id
_entity_poly.type
_entity_poly.pdbx_seq_one_letter_code
_entity_poly.pdbx_strand_id
1 'polypeptide(L)'
;MADQNEKLAGDTVAIKQSPALDEKEQALRIKELELKITGLEKPEYKKISTWTGVVAIAVAVTGIVAQGVLYQIKSANAEKDLIEANEKVESANKQASQLRTEISSLEAAKLVALKELEQINDKLSKLQAGGNESIQLIKADINAAAINLRASTTTNQQNAEAKQSLSGAIKDLFSTEASVRGNAYNVIMKYYDGAPELIPALLDYANKNLDNQNGIYNTLVVLSHIEYNKTTTDFIAIRGFAEKAKNIGPRIADRVQKLLDRLPD
;
A
#
# COMPACT_ATOMS: atom_id res chain seq x y z
N MET A 1 20.02 46.49 -54.21
CA MET A 1 19.65 46.28 -52.81
C MET A 1 18.60 45.18 -52.82
N ALA A 2 19.01 43.93 -53.01
CA ALA A 2 19.48 42.99 -51.96
C ALA A 2 18.31 42.72 -50.98
N ASP A 3 17.48 41.73 -51.29
CA ASP A 3 17.60 40.33 -50.80
C ASP A 3 17.49 40.25 -49.28
N GLN A 4 16.41 39.61 -48.80
CA GLN A 4 16.23 38.86 -47.55
C GLN A 4 14.77 38.98 -47.07
N ASN A 5 13.88 38.18 -47.65
CA ASN A 5 12.65 37.78 -46.97
C ASN A 5 12.59 36.26 -46.99
N GLU A 6 13.35 35.73 -46.05
CA GLU A 6 13.65 34.33 -45.81
C GLU A 6 12.43 33.64 -45.18
N LYS A 7 11.63 33.00 -46.06
CA LYS A 7 11.23 31.59 -45.96
C LYS A 7 11.19 30.98 -44.54
N LEU A 8 10.25 31.39 -43.70
CA LEU A 8 9.82 30.62 -42.52
C LEU A 8 8.69 29.67 -42.93
N ALA A 9 9.09 28.55 -43.54
CA ALA A 9 8.24 27.39 -43.69
C ALA A 9 7.95 26.83 -42.29
N GLY A 10 6.66 26.71 -41.97
CA GLY A 10 6.20 26.10 -40.73
C GLY A 10 6.53 24.62 -40.71
N ASP A 11 7.51 24.24 -39.90
CA ASP A 11 7.72 22.87 -39.47
C ASP A 11 6.53 22.44 -38.62
N THR A 12 5.61 21.73 -39.25
CA THR A 12 4.53 21.04 -38.57
C THR A 12 5.15 19.81 -37.91
N VAL A 13 5.54 19.93 -36.64
CA VAL A 13 6.03 18.80 -35.84
C VAL A 13 4.87 17.82 -35.65
N ALA A 14 4.81 16.83 -36.53
CA ALA A 14 3.95 15.67 -36.35
C ALA A 14 4.43 14.90 -35.10
N ILE A 15 3.79 15.15 -33.97
CA ILE A 15 3.92 14.31 -32.78
C ILE A 15 3.24 12.98 -33.12
N LYS A 16 4.01 12.06 -33.69
CA LYS A 16 3.67 10.63 -33.71
C LYS A 16 3.68 10.16 -32.25
N GLN A 17 2.52 10.18 -31.60
CA GLN A 17 2.30 9.32 -30.45
C GLN A 17 2.48 7.88 -30.94
N SER A 18 3.55 7.25 -30.51
CA SER A 18 3.85 5.84 -30.81
C SER A 18 3.58 5.03 -29.53
N PRO A 19 2.33 4.57 -29.29
CA PRO A 19 2.02 3.69 -28.17
C PRO A 19 2.63 2.28 -28.34
N ALA A 20 3.13 1.95 -29.52
CA ALA A 20 3.65 0.61 -29.85
C ALA A 20 5.08 0.32 -29.35
N LEU A 21 5.81 1.33 -28.86
CA LEU A 21 7.16 1.09 -28.30
C LEU A 21 7.10 0.48 -26.89
N ASP A 22 6.10 0.84 -26.09
CA ASP A 22 5.97 0.39 -24.70
C ASP A 22 5.57 -1.10 -24.62
N GLU A 23 4.66 -1.57 -25.47
CA GLU A 23 4.30 -3.00 -25.52
C GLU A 23 5.45 -3.90 -25.97
N LYS A 24 6.27 -3.43 -26.92
CA LYS A 24 7.44 -4.20 -27.38
C LYS A 24 8.54 -4.23 -26.32
N GLU A 25 8.76 -3.13 -25.60
CA GLU A 25 9.73 -3.10 -24.50
C GLU A 25 9.27 -3.96 -23.32
N GLN A 26 7.98 -3.94 -22.99
CA GLN A 26 7.38 -4.82 -21.98
C GLN A 26 7.46 -6.30 -22.38
N ALA A 27 7.15 -6.64 -23.63
CA ALA A 27 7.29 -8.00 -24.16
C ALA A 27 8.75 -8.48 -24.13
N LEU A 28 9.72 -7.58 -24.40
CA LEU A 28 11.14 -7.91 -24.34
C LEU A 28 11.60 -8.15 -22.89
N ARG A 29 11.13 -7.35 -21.93
CA ARG A 29 11.41 -7.54 -20.50
C ARG A 29 10.80 -8.83 -19.96
N ILE A 30 9.59 -9.19 -20.39
CA ILE A 30 8.98 -10.49 -20.04
C ILE A 30 9.84 -11.64 -20.57
N LYS A 31 10.28 -11.56 -21.83
CA LYS A 31 11.12 -12.59 -22.46
C LYS A 31 12.52 -12.69 -21.83
N GLU A 32 13.09 -11.58 -21.38
CA GLU A 32 14.36 -11.54 -20.64
C GLU A 32 14.22 -12.16 -19.24
N LEU A 33 13.08 -11.94 -18.58
CA LEU A 33 12.78 -12.57 -17.29
C LEU A 33 12.56 -14.08 -17.44
N GLU A 34 11.87 -14.53 -18.49
CA GLU A 34 11.72 -15.96 -18.80
C GLU A 34 13.09 -16.64 -19.06
N LEU A 35 13.99 -15.99 -19.80
CA LEU A 35 15.34 -16.49 -20.05
C LEU A 35 16.19 -16.55 -18.78
N LYS A 36 16.10 -15.55 -17.89
CA LYS A 36 16.77 -15.56 -16.57
C LYS A 36 16.24 -16.68 -15.66
N ILE A 37 14.96 -17.03 -15.77
CA ILE A 37 14.37 -18.15 -15.03
C ILE A 37 14.85 -19.50 -15.58
N THR A 38 14.96 -19.61 -16.91
CA THR A 38 15.37 -20.88 -17.57
C THR A 38 16.87 -21.16 -17.43
N GLY A 39 17.69 -20.12 -17.23
CA GLY A 39 19.14 -20.23 -16.98
C GLY A 39 19.54 -20.50 -15.52
N LEU A 40 18.58 -20.62 -14.59
CA LEU A 40 18.86 -21.03 -13.22
C LEU A 40 19.04 -22.56 -13.19
N GLU A 41 20.26 -23.00 -13.45
CA GLU A 41 20.73 -24.36 -13.19
C GLU A 41 20.33 -24.79 -11.77
N LYS A 42 19.80 -26.02 -11.69
CA LYS A 42 19.37 -26.67 -10.44
C LYS A 42 20.47 -26.57 -9.39
N PRO A 43 20.25 -25.91 -8.24
CA PRO A 43 21.19 -26.01 -7.14
C PRO A 43 21.19 -27.46 -6.61
N GLU A 44 22.36 -28.07 -6.51
CA GLU A 44 22.55 -29.29 -5.74
C GLU A 44 22.10 -29.05 -4.30
N TYR A 45 21.11 -29.83 -3.85
CA TYR A 45 20.47 -29.67 -2.56
C TYR A 45 21.38 -30.12 -1.41
N LYS A 46 22.25 -29.22 -0.94
CA LYS A 46 22.77 -29.28 0.43
C LYS A 46 21.73 -28.67 1.38
N LYS A 47 21.19 -29.48 2.29
CA LYS A 47 20.23 -29.15 3.36
C LYS A 47 20.15 -27.64 3.67
N ILE A 48 19.10 -26.97 3.20
CA ILE A 48 18.89 -25.54 3.44
C ILE A 48 17.83 -25.33 4.51
N SER A 49 18.18 -24.45 5.43
CA SER A 49 17.35 -23.91 6.51
C SER A 49 16.09 -23.20 6.00
N THR A 50 15.15 -23.00 6.92
CA THR A 50 13.80 -22.42 6.82
C THR A 50 13.64 -21.09 6.06
N TRP A 51 14.71 -20.46 5.59
CA TRP A 51 14.66 -19.17 4.88
C TRP A 51 14.43 -19.27 3.36
N THR A 52 14.74 -20.39 2.72
CA THR A 52 14.55 -20.55 1.26
C THR A 52 13.11 -20.80 0.83
N GLY A 53 12.20 -21.12 1.77
CA GLY A 53 10.80 -21.40 1.47
C GLY A 53 10.00 -20.16 1.03
N VAL A 54 10.44 -18.96 1.42
CA VAL A 54 9.73 -17.71 1.09
C VAL A 54 10.08 -17.23 -0.33
N VAL A 55 11.29 -17.49 -0.81
CA VAL A 55 11.73 -17.06 -2.14
C VAL A 55 11.13 -17.93 -3.26
N ALA A 56 10.82 -19.20 -2.97
CA ALA A 56 10.15 -20.08 -3.94
C ALA A 56 8.68 -19.68 -4.22
N ILE A 57 8.04 -18.94 -3.31
CA ILE A 57 6.63 -18.51 -3.47
C ILE A 57 6.51 -17.26 -4.34
N ALA A 58 7.56 -16.42 -4.41
CA ALA A 58 7.54 -15.20 -5.20
C ALA A 58 7.59 -15.44 -6.73
N VAL A 59 8.03 -16.62 -7.17
CA VAL A 59 8.16 -16.97 -8.60
C VAL A 59 6.89 -17.64 -9.17
N ALA A 60 5.95 -18.08 -8.33
CA ALA A 60 4.73 -18.75 -8.78
C ALA A 60 3.61 -17.80 -9.26
N VAL A 61 3.75 -16.48 -9.06
CA VAL A 61 2.69 -15.50 -9.37
C VAL A 61 2.69 -15.06 -10.84
N THR A 62 3.70 -15.44 -11.64
CA THR A 62 3.82 -15.01 -13.04
C THR A 62 3.75 -16.13 -14.09
N GLY A 63 3.56 -17.40 -13.73
CA GLY A 63 3.54 -18.48 -14.72
C GLY A 63 2.63 -19.64 -14.34
N ILE A 64 1.63 -19.89 -15.18
CA ILE A 64 0.72 -21.02 -15.13
C ILE A 64 1.51 -22.36 -15.07
N VAL A 65 1.04 -23.30 -14.25
CA VAL A 65 1.50 -24.71 -14.07
C VAL A 65 2.71 -24.95 -13.14
N ALA A 66 2.44 -25.12 -11.85
CA ALA A 66 3.23 -26.01 -10.97
C ALA A 66 2.36 -27.21 -10.50
N GLN A 67 1.70 -27.87 -11.46
CA GLN A 67 0.99 -29.14 -11.23
C GLN A 67 1.99 -30.30 -11.09
N GLY A 68 2.58 -30.50 -9.90
CA GLY A 68 3.24 -31.79 -9.63
C GLY A 68 4.16 -31.92 -8.42
N VAL A 69 4.71 -30.84 -7.85
CA VAL A 69 5.85 -31.00 -6.91
C VAL A 69 5.45 -31.10 -5.43
N LEU A 70 4.21 -30.80 -5.05
CA LEU A 70 3.79 -30.81 -3.63
C LEU A 70 2.95 -32.02 -3.19
N TYR A 71 2.65 -32.98 -4.08
CA TYR A 71 1.74 -34.08 -3.76
C TYR A 71 2.32 -35.21 -2.90
N GLN A 72 3.60 -35.16 -2.51
CA GLN A 72 4.24 -36.25 -1.75
C GLN A 72 4.88 -35.85 -0.41
N ILE A 73 4.75 -34.60 0.04
CA ILE A 73 5.29 -34.21 1.35
C ILE A 73 4.16 -34.18 2.40
N LYS A 74 3.95 -35.34 3.03
CA LYS A 74 3.39 -35.56 4.39
C LYS A 74 1.88 -35.30 4.61
N SER A 75 1.08 -36.32 4.30
CA SER A 75 -0.39 -36.43 4.39
C SER A 75 -1.08 -36.24 5.76
N ALA A 76 -0.40 -35.77 6.81
CA ALA A 76 -1.04 -35.45 8.10
C ALA A 76 -0.98 -33.95 8.48
N ASN A 77 0.05 -33.23 8.02
CA ASN A 77 0.12 -31.77 8.10
C ASN A 77 -0.21 -31.12 6.76
N ALA A 78 -0.15 -31.87 5.65
CA ALA A 78 -0.46 -31.37 4.32
C ALA A 78 -1.86 -30.75 4.25
N GLU A 79 -2.88 -31.34 4.89
CA GLU A 79 -4.25 -30.79 4.83
C GLU A 79 -4.35 -29.43 5.55
N LYS A 80 -3.70 -29.30 6.72
CA LYS A 80 -3.62 -28.04 7.46
C LYS A 80 -2.82 -26.97 6.69
N ASP A 81 -1.69 -27.37 6.12
CA ASP A 81 -0.84 -26.49 5.31
C ASP A 81 -1.55 -26.08 4.01
N LEU A 82 -2.41 -26.95 3.44
CA LEU A 82 -3.23 -26.65 2.26
C LEU A 82 -4.36 -25.67 2.60
N ILE A 83 -4.99 -25.81 3.77
CA ILE A 83 -5.97 -24.83 4.27
C ILE A 83 -5.30 -23.46 4.49
N GLU A 84 -4.16 -23.41 5.18
CA GLU A 84 -3.42 -22.16 5.40
C GLU A 84 -2.92 -21.54 4.09
N ALA A 85 -2.47 -22.37 3.13
CA ALA A 85 -2.09 -21.91 1.81
C ALA A 85 -3.30 -21.36 1.04
N ASN A 86 -4.45 -22.01 1.11
CA ASN A 86 -5.69 -21.54 0.47
C ASN A 86 -6.17 -20.22 1.08
N GLU A 87 -6.11 -20.06 2.40
CA GLU A 87 -6.45 -18.80 3.08
C GLU A 87 -5.49 -17.67 2.65
N LYS A 88 -4.19 -17.96 2.51
CA LYS A 88 -3.22 -16.99 1.98
C LYS A 88 -3.49 -16.64 0.53
N VAL A 89 -3.83 -17.62 -0.31
CA VAL A 89 -4.21 -17.40 -1.72
C VAL A 89 -5.51 -16.57 -1.79
N GLU A 90 -6.50 -16.84 -0.95
CA GLU A 90 -7.74 -16.08 -0.90
C GLU A 90 -7.49 -14.64 -0.42
N SER A 91 -6.69 -14.45 0.62
CA SER A 91 -6.28 -13.12 1.10
C SER A 91 -5.50 -12.37 0.02
N ALA A 92 -4.57 -13.04 -0.66
CA ALA A 92 -3.81 -12.45 -1.77
C ALA A 92 -4.72 -12.10 -2.95
N ASN A 93 -5.71 -12.93 -3.27
CA ASN A 93 -6.71 -12.66 -4.30
C ASN A 93 -7.60 -11.47 -3.94
N LYS A 94 -8.01 -11.33 -2.66
CA LYS A 94 -8.76 -10.16 -2.18
C LYS A 94 -7.94 -8.88 -2.33
N GLN A 95 -6.66 -8.91 -1.94
CA GLN A 95 -5.75 -7.77 -2.11
C GLN A 95 -5.51 -7.45 -3.60
N ALA A 96 -5.30 -8.47 -4.44
CA ALA A 96 -5.14 -8.29 -5.87
C ALA A 96 -6.40 -7.71 -6.52
N SER A 97 -7.59 -8.12 -6.07
CA SER A 97 -8.86 -7.57 -6.52
C SER A 97 -9.01 -6.10 -6.11
N GLN A 98 -8.66 -5.74 -4.87
CA GLN A 98 -8.69 -4.35 -4.40
C GLN A 98 -7.73 -3.47 -5.22
N LEU A 99 -6.49 -3.92 -5.42
CA LEU A 99 -5.51 -3.22 -6.25
C LEU A 99 -5.97 -3.08 -7.72
N ARG A 100 -6.63 -4.09 -8.29
CA ARG A 100 -7.22 -3.98 -9.64
C ARG A 100 -8.32 -2.94 -9.70
N THR A 101 -9.18 -2.85 -8.68
CA THR A 101 -10.20 -1.81 -8.59
C THR A 101 -9.57 -0.42 -8.47
N GLU A 102 -8.52 -0.27 -7.67
CA GLU A 102 -7.76 0.98 -7.54
C GLU A 102 -7.12 1.39 -8.88
N ILE A 103 -6.41 0.47 -9.54
CA ILE A 103 -5.80 0.71 -10.85
C ILE A 103 -6.87 1.13 -11.87
N SER A 104 -8.00 0.43 -11.93
CA SER A 104 -9.09 0.78 -12.85
C SER A 104 -9.68 2.16 -12.56
N SER A 105 -9.83 2.53 -11.28
CA SER A 105 -10.29 3.88 -10.91
C SER A 105 -9.29 4.97 -11.29
N LEU A 106 -7.99 4.67 -11.19
CA LEU A 106 -6.91 5.59 -11.53
C LEU A 106 -6.77 5.76 -13.05
N GLU A 107 -6.97 4.69 -13.81
CA GLU A 107 -7.07 4.74 -15.27
C GLU A 107 -8.27 5.55 -15.73
N ALA A 108 -9.43 5.40 -15.09
CA ALA A 108 -10.61 6.22 -15.38
C ALA A 108 -10.35 7.70 -15.09
N ALA A 109 -9.70 8.02 -13.96
CA ALA A 109 -9.31 9.39 -13.63
C ALA A 109 -8.30 9.98 -14.63
N LYS A 110 -7.33 9.17 -15.08
CA LYS A 110 -6.37 9.57 -16.12
C LYS A 110 -7.07 9.88 -17.44
N LEU A 111 -8.05 9.08 -17.85
CA LEU A 111 -8.80 9.30 -19.08
C LEU A 111 -9.64 10.59 -19.02
N VAL A 112 -10.25 10.89 -17.86
CA VAL A 112 -10.93 12.17 -17.62
C VAL A 112 -9.94 13.34 -17.73
N ALA A 113 -8.78 13.26 -17.08
CA ALA A 113 -7.77 14.31 -17.13
C ALA A 113 -7.22 14.56 -18.55
N LEU A 114 -7.02 13.50 -19.35
CA LEU A 114 -6.61 13.63 -20.75
C LEU A 114 -7.66 14.33 -21.59
N LYS A 115 -8.95 14.01 -21.38
CA LYS A 115 -10.06 14.66 -22.08
C LYS A 115 -10.17 16.14 -21.72
N GLU A 116 -9.93 16.50 -20.47
CA GLU A 116 -9.89 17.90 -20.04
C GLU A 116 -8.72 18.66 -20.68
N LEU A 117 -7.53 18.04 -20.79
CA LEU A 117 -6.39 18.63 -21.49
C LEU A 117 -6.66 18.85 -22.98
N GLU A 118 -7.32 17.90 -23.65
CA GLU A 118 -7.73 18.05 -25.05
C GLU A 118 -8.70 19.23 -25.24
N GLN A 119 -9.68 19.38 -24.36
CA GLN A 119 -10.61 20.52 -24.38
C GLN A 119 -9.91 21.86 -24.16
N ILE A 120 -8.91 21.91 -23.28
CA ILE A 120 -8.07 23.10 -23.07
C ILE A 120 -7.28 23.41 -24.33
N ASN A 121 -6.70 22.40 -24.99
CA ASN A 121 -5.92 22.57 -26.21
C ASN A 121 -6.78 23.05 -27.40
N ASP A 122 -7.99 22.53 -27.54
CA ASP A 122 -8.97 22.98 -28.55
C ASP A 122 -9.40 24.43 -28.33
N LYS A 123 -9.66 24.81 -27.06
CA LYS A 123 -9.93 26.21 -26.70
C LYS A 123 -8.75 27.10 -27.04
N LEU A 124 -7.52 26.68 -26.72
CA LEU A 124 -6.29 27.43 -27.00
C LEU A 124 -6.11 27.65 -28.51
N SER A 125 -6.35 26.63 -29.32
CA SER A 125 -6.22 26.68 -30.78
C SER A 125 -7.24 27.62 -31.43
N LYS A 126 -8.50 27.63 -30.94
CA LYS A 126 -9.53 28.57 -31.39
C LYS A 126 -9.23 30.03 -31.01
N LEU A 127 -8.48 30.24 -29.93
CA LEU A 127 -8.13 31.58 -29.43
C LEU A 127 -6.85 32.14 -30.06
N GLN A 128 -5.90 31.30 -30.50
CA GLN A 128 -4.79 31.74 -31.35
C GLN A 128 -5.29 32.35 -32.67
N ALA A 129 -6.49 31.98 -33.12
CA ALA A 129 -7.15 32.59 -34.26
C ALA A 129 -7.83 33.95 -33.95
N GLY A 130 -7.88 34.41 -32.69
CA GLY A 130 -8.58 35.65 -32.31
C GLY A 130 -8.10 36.34 -31.04
N GLY A 131 -7.09 37.21 -31.15
CA GLY A 131 -6.90 38.43 -30.33
C GLY A 131 -6.56 38.33 -28.82
N ASN A 132 -5.78 39.31 -28.33
CA ASN A 132 -5.14 39.35 -26.99
C ASN A 132 -6.05 39.30 -25.74
N GLU A 133 -7.37 39.47 -25.83
CA GLU A 133 -8.26 39.42 -24.65
C GLU A 133 -8.43 37.99 -24.08
N SER A 134 -8.06 36.97 -24.85
CA SER A 134 -8.29 35.56 -24.52
C SER A 134 -7.34 34.95 -23.48
N ILE A 135 -6.19 35.56 -23.20
CA ILE A 135 -5.15 34.97 -22.34
C ILE A 135 -5.55 34.97 -20.85
N GLN A 136 -6.31 35.97 -20.38
CA GLN A 136 -6.75 36.01 -18.98
C GLN A 136 -7.84 34.98 -18.67
N LEU A 137 -8.75 34.73 -19.62
CA LEU A 137 -9.77 33.69 -19.51
C LEU A 137 -9.15 32.28 -19.45
N ILE A 138 -8.08 32.04 -20.21
CA ILE A 138 -7.36 30.75 -20.16
C ILE A 138 -6.71 30.51 -18.79
N LYS A 139 -6.11 31.54 -18.16
CA LYS A 139 -5.56 31.39 -16.81
C LYS A 139 -6.63 31.04 -15.78
N ALA A 140 -7.84 31.58 -15.93
CA ALA A 140 -8.97 31.25 -15.06
C ALA A 140 -9.45 29.80 -15.28
N ASP A 141 -9.60 29.37 -16.53
CA ASP A 141 -10.02 28.00 -16.87
C ASP A 141 -8.98 26.93 -16.47
N ILE A 142 -7.69 27.20 -16.65
CA ILE A 142 -6.61 26.31 -16.21
C ILE A 142 -6.61 26.19 -14.68
N ASN A 143 -6.79 27.31 -13.97
CA ASN A 143 -6.90 27.28 -12.52
C ASN A 143 -8.15 26.50 -12.07
N ALA A 144 -9.30 26.66 -12.74
CA ALA A 144 -10.51 25.91 -12.43
C ALA A 144 -10.35 24.40 -12.68
N ALA A 145 -9.74 24.00 -13.80
CA ALA A 145 -9.43 22.61 -14.10
C ALA A 145 -8.41 22.02 -13.11
N ALA A 146 -7.37 22.77 -12.74
CA ALA A 146 -6.40 22.35 -11.73
C ALA A 146 -7.04 22.20 -10.34
N ILE A 147 -7.98 23.07 -9.97
CA ILE A 147 -8.76 22.96 -8.73
C ILE A 147 -9.65 21.72 -8.77
N ASN A 148 -10.37 21.47 -9.87
CA ASN A 148 -11.21 20.28 -10.03
C ASN A 148 -10.41 18.98 -10.04
N LEU A 149 -9.24 18.96 -10.67
CA LEU A 149 -8.35 17.81 -10.67
C LEU A 149 -7.79 17.53 -9.26
N ARG A 150 -7.38 18.58 -8.53
CA ARG A 150 -6.98 18.47 -7.12
C ARG A 150 -8.13 18.03 -6.23
N ALA A 151 -9.33 18.56 -6.42
CA ALA A 151 -10.52 18.17 -5.68
C ALA A 151 -10.88 16.70 -5.96
N SER A 152 -10.78 16.24 -7.20
CA SER A 152 -11.09 14.86 -7.59
C SER A 152 -10.08 13.84 -7.05
N THR A 153 -8.78 14.20 -7.03
CA THR A 153 -7.74 13.37 -6.40
C THR A 153 -7.84 13.37 -4.87
N THR A 154 -8.17 14.51 -4.27
CA THR A 154 -8.37 14.64 -2.82
C THR A 154 -9.63 13.92 -2.35
N THR A 155 -10.73 13.99 -3.10
CA THR A 155 -12.01 13.37 -2.71
C THR A 155 -11.97 11.84 -2.81
N ASN A 156 -11.21 11.27 -3.75
CA ASN A 156 -11.05 9.81 -3.85
C ASN A 156 -10.02 9.24 -2.86
N GLN A 157 -9.01 10.00 -2.44
CA GLN A 157 -8.12 9.59 -1.34
C GLN A 157 -8.74 9.81 0.04
N GLN A 158 -9.53 10.88 0.24
CA GLN A 158 -10.17 11.17 1.53
C GLN A 158 -11.45 10.35 1.79
N ASN A 159 -12.14 9.85 0.76
CA ASN A 159 -13.33 9.01 0.95
C ASN A 159 -13.03 7.50 1.06
N ALA A 160 -11.86 7.03 0.60
CA ALA A 160 -11.43 5.64 0.82
C ALA A 160 -10.80 5.44 2.21
N GLU A 161 -10.18 6.48 2.76
CA GLU A 161 -9.79 6.57 4.18
C GLU A 161 -10.82 7.38 4.95
N ALA A 162 -12.09 6.94 4.99
CA ALA A 162 -13.00 7.41 6.05
C ALA A 162 -12.31 7.10 7.38
N LYS A 163 -11.67 8.12 7.98
CA LYS A 163 -10.69 8.02 9.06
C LYS A 163 -11.25 7.10 10.13
N GLN A 164 -10.81 5.84 10.10
CA GLN A 164 -11.31 4.81 11.00
C GLN A 164 -11.19 5.37 12.42
N SER A 165 -12.30 5.39 13.15
CA SER A 165 -12.30 5.96 14.50
C SER A 165 -11.25 5.24 15.35
N LEU A 166 -10.63 5.96 16.29
CA LEU A 166 -9.64 5.37 17.19
C LEU A 166 -10.15 4.08 17.85
N SER A 167 -11.40 4.10 18.34
CA SER A 167 -12.03 2.91 18.93
C SER A 167 -12.17 1.76 17.94
N GLY A 168 -12.47 2.04 16.67
CA GLY A 168 -12.53 1.05 15.61
C GLY A 168 -11.15 0.43 15.35
N ALA A 169 -10.11 1.26 15.26
CA ALA A 169 -8.74 0.80 15.03
C ALA A 169 -8.24 -0.05 16.21
N ILE A 170 -8.52 0.37 17.46
CA ILE A 170 -8.18 -0.41 18.65
C ILE A 170 -8.91 -1.77 18.65
N LYS A 171 -10.20 -1.79 18.31
CA LYS A 171 -10.96 -3.04 18.20
C LYS A 171 -10.37 -3.97 17.14
N ASP A 172 -10.01 -3.45 15.98
CA ASP A 172 -9.43 -4.23 14.88
C ASP A 172 -8.03 -4.77 15.20
N LEU A 173 -7.29 -4.13 16.12
CA LEU A 173 -6.01 -4.63 16.65
C LEU A 173 -6.18 -6.00 17.37
N PHE A 174 -7.39 -6.31 17.83
CA PHE A 174 -7.79 -7.55 18.48
C PHE A 174 -8.47 -8.55 17.53
N SER A 175 -8.54 -8.28 16.23
CA SER A 175 -9.14 -9.19 15.24
C SER A 175 -8.46 -10.56 15.20
N THR A 176 -9.19 -11.62 14.87
CA THR A 176 -8.62 -12.95 14.60
C THR A 176 -7.80 -12.97 13.31
N GLU A 177 -8.13 -12.11 12.35
CA GLU A 177 -7.45 -12.00 11.06
C GLU A 177 -6.17 -11.15 11.14
N ALA A 178 -5.05 -11.70 10.65
CA ALA A 178 -3.75 -11.02 10.72
C ALA A 178 -3.67 -9.74 9.88
N SER A 179 -4.32 -9.72 8.71
CA SER A 179 -4.42 -8.57 7.81
C SER A 179 -5.09 -7.38 8.49
N VAL A 180 -6.23 -7.61 9.16
CA VAL A 180 -7.00 -6.59 9.89
C VAL A 180 -6.17 -5.99 11.01
N ARG A 181 -5.46 -6.81 11.80
CA ARG A 181 -4.58 -6.32 12.87
C ARG A 181 -3.42 -5.49 12.33
N GLY A 182 -2.81 -5.91 11.22
CA GLY A 182 -1.73 -5.17 10.56
C GLY A 182 -2.20 -3.81 10.06
N ASN A 183 -3.38 -3.76 9.45
CA ASN A 183 -4.00 -2.50 9.01
C ASN A 183 -4.31 -1.58 10.21
N ALA A 184 -4.91 -2.12 11.27
CA ALA A 184 -5.21 -1.38 12.50
C ALA A 184 -3.97 -0.75 13.12
N TYR A 185 -2.87 -1.51 13.21
CA TYR A 185 -1.58 -0.99 13.66
C TYR A 185 -1.12 0.20 12.80
N ASN A 186 -1.18 0.07 11.47
CA ASN A 186 -0.77 1.15 10.57
C ASN A 186 -1.64 2.40 10.73
N VAL A 187 -2.95 2.23 10.88
CA VAL A 187 -3.90 3.33 11.15
C VAL A 187 -3.57 4.03 12.47
N ILE A 188 -3.32 3.28 13.53
CA ILE A 188 -2.95 3.84 14.84
C ILE A 188 -1.64 4.65 14.72
N MET A 189 -0.60 4.06 14.15
CA MET A 189 0.70 4.73 14.04
C MET A 189 0.67 5.94 13.10
N LYS A 190 -0.14 5.92 12.04
CA LYS A 190 -0.22 7.01 11.05
C LYS A 190 -1.03 8.20 11.57
N TYR A 191 -2.07 7.96 12.36
CA TYR A 191 -3.07 8.99 12.67
C TYR A 191 -3.24 9.32 14.15
N TYR A 192 -2.80 8.45 15.04
CA TYR A 192 -3.12 8.54 16.47
C TYR A 192 -1.90 8.43 17.40
N ASP A 193 -0.68 8.29 16.88
CA ASP A 193 0.55 8.10 17.68
C ASP A 193 0.80 9.20 18.73
N GLY A 194 0.44 10.44 18.41
CA GLY A 194 0.52 11.61 19.29
C GLY A 194 -0.79 11.98 20.01
N ALA A 195 -1.86 11.20 19.86
CA ALA A 195 -3.16 11.53 20.44
C ALA A 195 -3.18 11.24 21.95
N PRO A 196 -3.52 12.21 22.82
CA PRO A 196 -3.52 12.01 24.28
C PRO A 196 -4.50 10.93 24.75
N GLU A 197 -5.56 10.67 23.98
CA GLU A 197 -6.56 9.65 24.26
C GLU A 197 -6.15 8.23 23.82
N LEU A 198 -5.09 8.06 23.02
CA LEU A 198 -4.69 6.76 22.48
C LEU A 198 -4.35 5.77 23.60
N ILE A 199 -3.44 6.15 24.49
CA ILE A 199 -2.92 5.24 25.53
C ILE A 199 -4.04 4.83 26.50
N PRO A 200 -4.84 5.76 27.09
CA PRO A 200 -5.95 5.38 27.95
C PRO A 200 -6.97 4.46 27.26
N ALA A 201 -7.36 4.77 26.02
CA ALA A 201 -8.35 3.97 25.28
C ALA A 201 -7.82 2.57 24.95
N LEU A 202 -6.54 2.48 24.54
CA LEU A 202 -5.89 1.23 24.21
C LEU A 202 -5.75 0.33 25.45
N LEU A 203 -5.34 0.89 26.58
CA LEU A 203 -5.23 0.17 27.84
C LEU A 203 -6.60 -0.27 28.38
N ASP A 204 -7.63 0.57 28.32
CA ASP A 204 -8.99 0.21 28.74
C ASP A 204 -9.53 -0.98 27.93
N TYR A 205 -9.40 -0.92 26.60
CA TYR A 205 -9.83 -2.01 25.73
C TYR A 205 -9.05 -3.30 25.99
N ALA A 206 -7.72 -3.21 26.14
CA ALA A 206 -6.87 -4.37 26.38
C ALA A 206 -7.13 -5.04 27.73
N ASN A 207 -7.36 -4.26 28.80
CA ASN A 207 -7.70 -4.81 30.12
C ASN A 207 -9.03 -5.58 30.12
N LYS A 208 -9.96 -5.25 29.23
CA LYS A 208 -11.25 -5.95 29.07
C LYS A 208 -11.15 -7.22 28.22
N ASN A 209 -10.05 -7.44 27.49
CA ASN A 209 -9.88 -8.50 26.50
C ASN A 209 -8.54 -9.26 26.70
N LEU A 210 -8.21 -9.60 27.96
CA LEU A 210 -6.94 -10.26 28.33
C LEU A 210 -6.81 -11.70 27.82
N ASP A 211 -7.91 -12.33 27.45
CA ASP A 211 -7.97 -13.66 26.84
C ASP A 211 -7.48 -13.68 25.38
N ASN A 212 -7.48 -12.52 24.70
CA ASN A 212 -7.02 -12.39 23.33
C ASN A 212 -5.51 -12.12 23.25
N GLN A 213 -4.72 -13.20 23.27
CA GLN A 213 -3.25 -13.11 23.26
C GLN A 213 -2.68 -12.29 22.09
N ASN A 214 -3.29 -12.37 20.90
CA ASN A 214 -2.84 -11.62 19.73
C ASN A 214 -3.09 -10.11 19.90
N GLY A 215 -4.25 -9.73 20.40
CA GLY A 215 -4.59 -8.35 20.69
C GLY A 215 -3.70 -7.74 21.78
N ILE A 216 -3.42 -8.51 22.85
CA ILE A 216 -2.48 -8.08 23.89
C ILE A 216 -1.07 -7.90 23.34
N TYR A 217 -0.57 -8.86 22.56
CA TYR A 217 0.74 -8.75 21.93
C TYR A 217 0.83 -7.49 21.06
N ASN A 218 -0.17 -7.21 20.22
CA ASN A 218 -0.17 -6.03 19.35
C ASN A 218 -0.34 -4.73 20.12
N THR A 219 -1.11 -4.73 21.21
CA THR A 219 -1.20 -3.59 22.13
C THR A 219 0.18 -3.24 22.68
N LEU A 220 0.94 -4.23 23.15
CA LEU A 220 2.31 -4.00 23.62
C LEU A 220 3.26 -3.52 22.51
N VAL A 221 3.07 -4.01 21.27
CA VAL A 221 3.84 -3.53 20.11
C VAL A 221 3.55 -2.05 19.84
N VAL A 222 2.26 -1.65 19.77
CA VAL A 222 1.86 -0.25 19.61
C VAL A 222 2.47 0.60 20.71
N LEU A 223 2.28 0.22 21.97
CA LEU A 223 2.85 0.93 23.11
C LEU A 223 4.36 1.09 22.96
N SER A 224 5.09 0.05 22.54
CA SER A 224 6.54 0.11 22.38
C SER A 224 7.04 0.99 21.23
N HIS A 225 6.16 1.39 20.31
CA HIS A 225 6.47 2.19 19.13
C HIS A 225 5.95 3.63 19.22
N ILE A 226 5.14 3.97 20.21
CA ILE A 226 4.71 5.34 20.46
C ILE A 226 5.90 6.19 20.92
N GLU A 227 5.97 7.41 20.42
CA GLU A 227 6.92 8.42 20.86
C GLU A 227 6.43 9.11 22.14
N TYR A 228 6.90 8.64 23.30
CA TYR A 228 6.45 9.12 24.62
C TYR A 228 6.75 10.59 24.93
N ASN A 229 7.65 11.22 24.17
CA ASN A 229 7.95 12.65 24.29
C ASN A 229 6.84 13.54 23.68
N LYS A 230 5.93 12.99 22.87
CA LYS A 230 4.84 13.73 22.20
C LYS A 230 3.51 13.65 22.94
N THR A 231 3.36 12.71 23.88
CA THR A 231 2.09 12.42 24.56
C THR A 231 2.23 12.57 26.07
N THR A 232 1.25 13.22 26.70
CA THR A 232 1.14 13.18 28.17
C THR A 232 0.77 11.74 28.55
N THR A 233 1.76 10.99 29.04
CA THR A 233 1.66 9.53 29.17
C THR A 233 1.63 9.12 30.63
N ASP A 234 0.61 8.35 31.01
CA ASP A 234 0.56 7.68 32.31
C ASP A 234 1.43 6.41 32.27
N PHE A 235 2.73 6.57 32.54
CA PHE A 235 3.68 5.46 32.56
C PHE A 235 3.37 4.42 33.64
N ILE A 236 2.69 4.82 34.73
CA ILE A 236 2.29 3.91 35.80
C ILE A 236 1.21 2.96 35.27
N ALA A 237 0.23 3.48 34.52
CA ALA A 237 -0.80 2.65 33.88
C ALA A 237 -0.20 1.67 32.85
N ILE A 238 0.77 2.12 32.04
CA ILE A 238 1.45 1.24 31.06
C ILE A 238 2.20 0.11 31.77
N ARG A 239 3.01 0.43 32.79
CA ARG A 239 3.75 -0.57 33.59
C ARG A 239 2.79 -1.54 34.27
N GLY A 240 1.72 -1.04 34.88
CA GLY A 240 0.71 -1.86 35.53
C GLY A 240 0.01 -2.82 34.57
N PHE A 241 -0.27 -2.40 33.34
CA PHE A 241 -0.79 -3.29 32.29
C PHE A 241 0.26 -4.32 31.84
N ALA A 242 1.50 -3.90 31.61
CA ALA A 242 2.58 -4.76 31.15
C ALA A 242 2.87 -5.90 32.13
N GLU A 243 2.90 -5.62 33.43
CA GLU A 243 3.06 -6.64 34.47
C GLU A 243 1.90 -7.64 34.51
N LYS A 244 0.65 -7.19 34.32
CA LYS A 244 -0.50 -8.11 34.19
C LYS A 244 -0.37 -9.02 32.97
N ALA A 245 0.05 -8.47 31.84
CA ALA A 245 0.16 -9.20 30.57
C ALA A 245 1.30 -10.25 30.57
N LYS A 246 2.33 -10.07 31.40
CA LYS A 246 3.53 -10.92 31.46
C LYS A 246 3.23 -12.42 31.61
N ASN A 247 2.19 -12.76 32.35
CA ASN A 247 1.85 -14.16 32.66
C ASN A 247 0.99 -14.85 31.57
N ILE A 248 0.61 -14.15 30.51
CA ILE A 248 -0.24 -14.72 29.44
C ILE A 248 0.53 -15.76 28.60
N GLY A 249 1.83 -15.56 28.41
CA GLY A 249 2.68 -16.51 27.68
C GLY A 249 4.08 -15.99 27.39
N PRO A 250 5.03 -16.87 27.01
CA PRO A 250 6.46 -16.52 26.87
C PRO A 250 6.69 -15.41 25.83
N ARG A 251 6.00 -15.48 24.68
CA ARG A 251 6.09 -14.47 23.63
C ARG A 251 5.62 -13.08 24.09
N ILE A 252 4.62 -13.03 24.96
CA ILE A 252 4.10 -11.77 25.53
C ILE A 252 5.05 -11.28 26.61
N ALA A 253 5.60 -12.15 27.46
CA ALA A 253 6.61 -11.78 28.45
C ALA A 253 7.85 -11.13 27.81
N ASP A 254 8.36 -11.70 26.71
CA ASP A 254 9.48 -11.11 25.95
C ASP A 254 9.14 -9.71 25.42
N ARG A 255 7.89 -9.51 24.99
CA ARG A 255 7.41 -8.22 24.48
C ARG A 255 7.20 -7.21 25.61
N VAL A 256 6.72 -7.66 26.77
CA VAL A 256 6.62 -6.85 28.00
C VAL A 256 7.99 -6.32 28.38
N GLN A 257 9.02 -7.16 28.39
CA GLN A 257 10.38 -6.70 28.72
C GLN A 257 10.85 -5.61 27.76
N LYS A 258 10.68 -5.81 26.45
CA LYS A 258 11.01 -4.79 25.43
C LYS A 258 10.26 -3.48 25.59
N LEU A 259 9.02 -3.53 26.07
CA LEU A 259 8.25 -2.33 26.37
C LEU A 259 8.84 -1.62 27.59
N LEU A 260 9.04 -2.34 28.69
CA LEU A 260 9.57 -1.78 29.94
C LEU A 260 10.96 -1.15 29.74
N ASP A 261 11.84 -1.78 28.97
CA ASP A 261 13.18 -1.26 28.65
C ASP A 261 13.16 0.07 27.89
N ARG A 262 12.02 0.44 27.27
CA ARG A 262 11.85 1.68 26.50
C ARG A 262 11.11 2.77 27.26
N LEU A 263 10.46 2.44 28.37
CA LEU A 263 9.73 3.43 29.15
C LEU A 263 10.72 4.34 29.88
N PRO A 264 10.52 5.66 29.89
CA PRO A 264 11.27 6.57 30.76
C PRO A 264 11.08 6.15 32.22
N ASP A 265 12.16 6.18 33.01
CA ASP A 265 12.13 5.88 34.45
C ASP A 265 11.03 6.66 35.19
#